data_AF-A0A7C4TUN6-F1
#
_entry.id   AF-A0A7C4TUN6-F1
#
_cell.length_a   1.000
_cell.length_b   1.000
_cell.length_c   1.000
_cell.angle_alpha   90.00
_cell.angle_beta   90.00
_cell.angle_gamma   90.00
#
_symmetry.space_group_name_H-M   'P 1'
#
loop_
_entity.id
_entity.type
_entity.pdbx_description
1 polymer ?
#
loop_
_entity_poly.entity_id
_entity_poly.type
_entity_poly.pdbx_seq_one_letter_code
_entity_poly.pdbx_strand_id
1 'polypeptide(L)' 'MVEMKFICDRMLGKLAVWLRISGYDTLYVGDFAAEDEDEFLLRNFGDRILLTKDKRLFEKAVKARRGAFFI' A
#
# COMPACT_ATOMS: atom_id res chain seq x y z
N MET A 1 20.52 7.33 1.63
CA MET A 1 19.76 6.27 2.31
C MET A 1 18.48 6.05 1.52
N VAL A 2 18.08 4.80 1.25
CA VAL A 2 16.81 4.54 0.57
C VAL A 2 15.68 4.82 1.56
N GLU A 3 14.88 5.85 1.29
CA GLU A 3 13.74 6.23 2.12
C GLU A 3 12.61 5.22 1.93
N MET A 4 12.03 4.71 3.02
CA MET A 4 10.92 3.76 2.93
C MET A 4 9.66 4.49 2.51
N LYS A 5 9.08 4.05 1.38
CA LYS A 5 7.81 4.56 0.87
C LYS A 5 6.72 3.51 1.00
N PHE A 6 5.53 3.94 1.39
CA PHE A 6 4.40 3.06 1.63
C PHE A 6 3.22 3.38 0.72
N ILE A 7 2.39 2.37 0.48
CA ILE A 7 1.02 2.54 0.00
C ILE A 7 0.09 1.67 0.84
N CYS A 8 -1.00 2.24 1.33
CA CYS A 8 -1.99 1.57 2.15
C CYS A 8 -3.24 1.22 1.32
N ASP A 9 -3.76 0.02 1.51
CA ASP A 9 -5.11 -0.35 1.05
C ASP A 9 -6.21 0.45 1.76
N ARG A 10 -7.46 0.25 1.35
CA ARG A 10 -8.62 0.98 1.88
C ARG A 10 -8.85 0.71 3.37
N MET A 11 -8.43 -0.44 3.88
CA MET A 11 -8.60 -0.85 5.28
C MET A 11 -7.69 -0.06 6.24
N LEU A 12 -6.63 0.57 5.71
CA LEU A 12 -5.56 1.17 6.50
C LEU A 12 -5.55 2.71 6.48
N GLY A 13 -6.70 3.36 6.22
CA GLY A 13 -6.79 4.83 6.16
C GLY A 13 -6.25 5.54 7.41
N LYS A 14 -6.58 5.05 8.62
CA LYS A 14 -6.03 5.62 9.87
C LYS A 14 -4.52 5.43 9.98
N LEU A 15 -4.00 4.29 9.52
CA LEU A 15 -2.56 4.03 9.53
C LEU A 15 -1.83 4.94 8.54
N ALA A 16 -2.40 5.15 7.34
CA ALA A 16 -1.84 6.06 6.35
C ALA A 16 -1.69 7.48 6.91
N VAL A 17 -2.67 7.97 7.67
CA VAL A 17 -2.58 9.27 8.37
C VAL A 17 -1.42 9.29 9.36
N TRP A 18 -1.29 8.28 10.23
CA TRP A 18 -0.20 8.24 11.21
C TRP A 18 1.19 8.11 10.58
N LEU A 19 1.31 7.36 9.48
CA LEU A 19 2.56 7.27 8.73
C LEU A 19 2.97 8.62 8.13
N ARG A 20 2.01 9.36 7.55
CA ARG A 20 2.23 10.73 7.05
C ARG A 20 2.64 11.69 8.16
N ILE A 21 1.95 11.65 9.31
CA ILE A 21 2.31 12.47 10.50
C ILE A 21 3.72 12.14 10.99
N SER A 22 4.12 10.86 10.91
CA SER A 22 5.44 10.39 11.31
C SER A 22 6.55 10.71 10.29
N GLY A 23 6.20 11.33 9.16
CA GLY A 23 7.15 11.78 8.14
C GLY A 23 7.46 10.78 7.02
N TYR A 24 6.72 9.66 6.93
CA TYR A 24 6.91 8.70 5.85
C TYR A 24 6.13 9.09 4.59
N ASP A 25 6.77 8.99 3.42
CA ASP A 25 6.11 9.11 2.11
C ASP A 25 5.10 7.96 1.93
N THR A 26 3.81 8.27 2.13
CA THR A 26 2.73 7.27 2.21
C THR A 26 1.54 7.67 1.35
N LEU A 27 1.19 6.80 0.40
CA LEU A 27 -0.05 6.89 -0.38
C LEU A 27 -1.16 6.07 0.27
N TYR A 28 -2.40 6.45 0.01
CA TYR A 28 -3.59 5.74 0.44
C TYR A 28 -4.46 5.49 -0.79
N VAL A 29 -4.94 4.26 -0.99
CA VAL A 29 -5.71 3.91 -2.19
C VAL A 29 -6.99 4.74 -2.33
N GLY A 30 -7.61 5.12 -1.21
CA GLY A 30 -8.83 5.94 -1.22
C GLY A 30 -8.63 7.38 -1.69
N ASP A 31 -7.39 7.83 -1.88
CA ASP A 31 -7.08 9.13 -2.50
C ASP A 31 -7.16 9.05 -4.04
N PHE A 32 -7.35 7.86 -4.61
CA PHE A 32 -7.43 7.62 -6.06
C PHE A 32 -8.83 7.17 -6.47
N ALA A 33 -9.25 7.57 -7.67
CA ALA A 33 -10.43 7.02 -8.33
C ALA A 33 -10.05 5.75 -9.09
N ALA A 34 -10.02 4.61 -8.40
CA ALA A 34 -9.80 3.29 -8.99
C ALA A 34 -11.09 2.46 -9.00
N GLU A 35 -11.40 1.83 -10.13
CA GLU A 35 -12.56 0.92 -10.24
C GLU A 35 -12.30 -0.39 -9.48
N ASP A 36 -11.10 -0.95 -9.64
CA ASP A 36 -10.59 -2.08 -8.84
C ASP A 36 -9.33 -1.63 -8.09
N GLU A 37 -9.48 -1.45 -6.78
CA GLU A 37 -8.40 -1.00 -5.90
C GLU A 37 -7.29 -2.03 -5.74
N ASP A 38 -7.62 -3.32 -5.68
CA ASP A 38 -6.64 -4.40 -5.54
C ASP A 38 -5.75 -4.46 -6.77
N GLU A 39 -6.36 -4.44 -7.96
CA GLU A 39 -5.63 -4.44 -9.22
C GLU A 39 -4.79 -3.15 -9.37
N PHE A 40 -5.37 -2.00 -9.01
CA PHE A 40 -4.66 -0.73 -9.01
C PHE A 40 -3.43 -0.77 -8.10
N LEU A 41 -3.56 -1.28 -6.88
CA LEU A 41 -2.45 -1.40 -5.91
C LEU A 41 -1.35 -2.36 -6.38
N LEU A 42 -1.71 -3.43 -7.08
CA LEU A 42 -0.77 -4.42 -7.60
C LEU A 42 0.01 -3.89 -8.81
N ARG A 43 -0.64 -3.13 -9.69
CA ARG A 43 -0.04 -2.65 -10.96
C ARG A 43 0.68 -1.31 -10.84
N ASN A 44 0.31 -0.47 -9.87
CA ASN A 44 0.86 0.89 -9.73
C ASN A 44 1.82 1.02 -8.54
N PHE A 45 2.61 2.08 -8.51
CA PHE A 45 3.50 2.44 -7.41
C PHE A 45 4.46 1.31 -6.97
N GLY A 46 5.07 0.62 -7.94
CA GLY A 46 5.96 -0.52 -7.70
C GLY A 46 7.18 -0.22 -6.83
N ASP A 47 7.54 1.04 -6.67
CA ASP A 47 8.60 1.54 -5.79
C ASP A 47 8.20 1.62 -4.31
N ARG A 48 6.93 1.33 -3.97
CA ARG A 48 6.37 1.44 -2.62
C ARG A 48 6.03 0.08 -2.03
N ILE A 49 6.23 -0.05 -0.71
CA ILE A 49 5.82 -1.22 0.05
C ILE A 49 4.31 -1.16 0.29
N LEU A 50 3.58 -2.22 -0.09
CA LEU A 50 2.16 -2.34 0.16
C LEU A 50 1.89 -2.72 1.63
N LEU A 51 1.09 -1.93 2.32
CA LEU A 51 0.52 -2.28 3.61
C LEU A 51 -0.93 -2.68 3.41
N THR A 52 -1.32 -3.85 3.91
CA THR A 52 -2.69 -4.36 3.76
C THR A 52 -3.07 -5.28 4.92
N LYS A 53 -4.36 -5.28 5.27
CA LYS A 53 -4.99 -6.29 6.15
C LYS A 53 -5.72 -7.37 5.37
N ASP A 54 -5.78 -7.25 4.05
CA ASP A 54 -6.35 -8.24 3.16
C ASP A 54 -5.30 -9.31 2.82
N LYS A 55 -5.55 -10.53 3.31
CA LYS A 55 -4.64 -11.67 3.10
C LYS A 55 -4.52 -12.05 1.62
N ARG A 56 -5.60 -11.96 0.84
CA ARG A 56 -5.59 -12.30 -0.59
C ARG A 56 -4.78 -11.27 -1.36
N LEU A 57 -4.94 -9.99 -1.06
CA LEU A 57 -4.15 -8.92 -1.68
C LEU A 57 -2.66 -9.06 -1.34
N PHE A 58 -2.33 -9.35 -0.07
CA PHE A 58 -0.97 -9.63 0.36
C PHE A 58 -0.35 -10.80 -0.41
N GLU A 59 -1.04 -11.94 -0.51
CA GLU A 59 -0.57 -13.11 -1.25
C GLU A 59 -0.36 -12.81 -2.74
N LYS A 60 -1.24 -12.02 -3.37
CA LYS A 60 -1.07 -11.56 -4.76
C LYS A 60 0.17 -10.68 -4.90
N ALA A 61 0.41 -9.75 -3.97
CA ALA A 61 1.56 -8.85 -3.99
C ALA A 61 2.89 -9.63 -3.86
N VAL A 62 2.95 -10.60 -2.95
CA VAL A 62 4.12 -11.49 -2.79
C VAL A 62 4.37 -12.31 -4.06
N LYS A 63 3.33 -12.88 -4.67
CA LYS A 63 3.45 -13.60 -5.96
C LYS A 63 3.97 -12.69 -7.07
N ALA A 64 3.57 -11.42 -7.08
CA ALA A 64 4.06 -10.40 -8.00
C ALA A 64 5.45 -9.85 -7.64
N ARG A 65 6.12 -10.39 -6.60
CA ARG A 65 7.42 -9.92 -6.08
C ARG A 65 7.42 -8.45 -5.64
N ARG A 66 6.26 -7.94 -5.25
CA ARG A 66 6.12 -6.60 -4.65
C ARG A 66 6.46 -6.68 -3.17
N GLY A 67 7.20 -5.70 -2.65
CA GLY A 67 7.38 -5.55 -1.21
C GLY A 67 6.03 -5.31 -0.53
N ALA A 68 5.68 -6.12 0.46
CA ALA A 68 4.41 -5.99 1.18
C ALA A 68 4.55 -6.40 2.65
N PHE A 69 3.78 -5.76 3.52
CA PHE A 69 3.56 -6.19 4.90
C PHE A 69 2.07 -6.46 5.13
N PHE A 70 1.80 -7.63 5.70
CA PHE A 70 0.50 -7.98 6.24
C PHE A 70 0.42 -7.45 7.69
N ILE A 71 -0.57 -6.60 7.96
CA ILE A 71 -0.73 -5.87 9.25
C ILE A 71 -1.88 -6.46 10.07
#